data_AF-A0A2E7MZM9-F1
#
_entry.id   AF-A0A2E7MZM9-F1
#
_cell.length_a   1.000
_cell.length_b   1.000
_cell.length_c   1.000
_cell.angle_alpha   90.00
_cell.angle_beta   90.00
_cell.angle_gamma   90.00
#
_symmetry.space_group_name_H-M   'P 1'
#
loop_
_entity.id
_entity.type
_entity.pdbx_description
1 polymer ?
#
loop_
_entity_poly.entity_id
_entity_poly.type
_entity_poly.pdbx_seq_one_letter_code
_entity_poly.pdbx_strand_id
1 'polypeptide(L)' 'MGISRDKAIELVEEGIVDPIQMVIMCVKYMSEDDVEDMLDCNELSDRFMEEDDGQPDWEQEWADFGEEY' A
#
# COMPACT_ATOMS: atom_id res chain seq x y z
N MET A 1 9.24 -17.30 -13.77
CA MET A 1 9.62 -15.98 -13.24
C MET A 1 9.88 -15.09 -14.45
N GLY A 2 9.34 -13.87 -14.47
CA GLY A 2 9.36 -13.04 -15.69
C GLY A 2 10.76 -12.50 -15.98
N ILE A 3 11.28 -12.78 -17.17
CA ILE A 3 12.63 -12.39 -17.63
C ILE A 3 12.92 -10.89 -17.36
N SER A 4 11.90 -10.04 -17.47
CA SER A 4 12.01 -8.60 -17.23
C SER A 4 12.17 -8.22 -15.76
N ARG A 5 11.47 -8.89 -14.83
CA ARG A 5 11.58 -8.63 -13.39
C ARG A 5 12.96 -9.03 -12.88
N ASP A 6 13.40 -10.23 -13.28
CA ASP A 6 14.69 -10.76 -12.87
C ASP A 6 15.81 -9.82 -13.37
N LYS A 7 15.66 -9.26 -14.58
CA LYS A 7 16.60 -8.27 -15.09
C LYS A 7 16.63 -6.96 -14.28
N ALA A 8 15.48 -6.46 -13.86
CA ALA A 8 15.43 -5.25 -13.02
C ALA A 8 16.14 -5.47 -11.67
N ILE A 9 15.97 -6.66 -11.08
CA ILE A 9 16.63 -7.05 -9.83
C ILE A 9 18.15 -7.14 -10.03
N GLU A 10 18.62 -7.83 -11.09
CA GLU A 10 20.05 -7.92 -11.41
C GLU A 10 20.71 -6.54 -11.53
N LEU A 11 20.06 -5.57 -12.18
CA LEU A 11 20.60 -4.22 -12.33
C LEU A 11 20.82 -3.51 -10.99
N VAL A 12 19.97 -3.80 -10.00
CA VAL A 12 20.11 -3.26 -8.64
C VAL A 12 21.20 -4.02 -7.88
N GLU A 13 21.22 -5.35 -7.97
CA GLU A 13 22.22 -6.20 -7.30
C GLU A 13 23.65 -5.97 -7.80
N GLU A 14 23.82 -5.70 -9.10
CA GLU A 14 25.11 -5.35 -9.72
C GLU A 14 25.53 -3.89 -9.42
N GLY A 15 24.68 -3.11 -8.74
CA GLY A 15 24.94 -1.70 -8.41
C GLY A 15 24.90 -0.77 -9.62
N ILE A 16 24.32 -1.22 -10.74
CA ILE A 16 24.14 -0.42 -11.95
C ILE A 16 23.05 0.64 -11.75
N VAL A 17 22.04 0.31 -10.94
CA VAL A 17 20.94 1.21 -10.59
C VAL A 17 20.78 1.25 -9.07
N ASP A 18 20.72 2.46 -8.51
CA ASP A 18 20.41 2.64 -7.10
C ASP A 18 18.97 2.12 -6.78
N PRO A 19 18.77 1.36 -5.68
CA PRO A 19 17.46 0.80 -5.35
C PRO A 19 16.34 1.84 -5.27
N ILE A 20 16.60 3.01 -4.69
CA ILE A 20 15.60 4.08 -4.55
C ILE A 20 15.25 4.63 -5.93
N GLN A 21 16.25 4.80 -6.81
CA GLN A 21 15.99 5.20 -8.20
C GLN A 21 15.16 4.16 -8.95
N MET A 22 15.41 2.86 -8.77
CA MET A 22 14.57 1.80 -9.36
C MET A 22 13.12 1.91 -8.90
N VAL A 23 12.89 2.09 -7.59
CA VAL A 23 11.53 2.29 -7.03
C VAL A 23 10.86 3.53 -7.63
N ILE A 24 11.56 4.68 -7.68
CA ILE A 24 11.01 5.92 -8.26
C ILE A 24 10.64 5.72 -9.74
N MET A 25 11.47 5.02 -10.52
CA MET A 25 11.16 4.73 -11.92
C MET A 25 9.92 3.84 -12.05
N CYS A 26 9.80 2.80 -11.22
CA CYS A 26 8.61 1.95 -11.21
C CYS A 26 7.35 2.75 -10.84
N VAL A 27 7.38 3.53 -9.77
CA VAL A 27 6.24 4.34 -9.32
C VAL A 27 5.83 5.38 -10.37
N LYS A 28 6.78 6.02 -11.05
CA LYS A 28 6.48 6.95 -12.15
C LYS A 28 5.94 6.30 -13.42
N TYR A 29 6.15 4.99 -13.59
CA TYR A 29 5.67 4.25 -14.76
C TYR A 29 4.27 3.66 -14.56
N MET A 30 3.90 3.35 -13.30
CA MET A 30 2.56 2.90 -12.94
C MET A 30 1.52 3.99 -13.16
N SER A 31 0.25 3.61 -13.37
CA SER A 31 -0.85 4.58 -13.41
C SER A 31 -1.17 5.11 -12.00
N GLU A 32 -1.87 6.23 -11.89
CA GLU A 32 -2.31 6.75 -10.58
C GLU A 32 -3.15 5.69 -9.83
N ASP A 33 -4.10 5.04 -10.51
CA ASP A 33 -4.92 3.96 -9.96
C ASP A 33 -4.06 2.79 -9.42
N ASP A 34 -3.04 2.36 -10.17
CA ASP A 34 -2.12 1.29 -9.72
C ASP A 34 -1.31 1.70 -8.48
N VAL A 35 -0.94 2.98 -8.38
CA VAL A 35 -0.20 3.51 -7.23
C VAL A 35 -1.11 3.60 -6.01
N GLU A 36 -2.34 4.09 -6.17
CA GLU A 36 -3.35 4.12 -5.11
C GLU A 36 -3.60 2.71 -4.57
N ASP A 37 -3.93 1.74 -5.43
CA ASP A 37 -4.18 0.35 -5.04
C ASP A 37 -2.97 -0.28 -4.31
N MET A 38 -1.75 0.05 -4.73
CA MET A 38 -0.53 -0.44 -4.08
C MET A 38 -0.32 0.18 -2.70
N LEU A 39 -0.50 1.48 -2.54
CA LEU A 39 -0.43 2.16 -1.24
C LEU A 39 -1.50 1.60 -0.30
N ASP A 40 -2.68 1.33 -0.83
CA ASP A 40 -3.83 0.83 -0.10
C ASP A 40 -3.65 -0.58 0.43
N CYS A 41 -3.17 -1.48 -0.43
CA CYS A 41 -2.89 -2.87 -0.05
C CYS A 41 -1.81 -2.99 1.04
N ASN A 42 -1.03 -1.94 1.27
CA ASN A 42 0.01 -1.89 2.30
C ASN A 42 -0.34 -0.93 3.45
N GLU A 43 -1.58 -0.41 3.50
CA GLU A 43 -2.06 0.55 4.52
C GLU A 43 -1.19 1.82 4.60
N LEU A 44 -0.62 2.25 3.46
CA LEU A 44 0.28 3.40 3.35
C LEU A 44 -0.39 4.64 2.77
N SER A 45 -1.65 4.57 2.33
CA SER A 45 -2.37 5.75 1.84
C SER A 45 -2.89 6.62 3.00
N ASP A 46 -3.07 7.91 2.73
CA ASP A 46 -3.43 8.91 3.75
C ASP A 46 -4.70 8.52 4.53
N ARG A 47 -5.64 7.83 3.89
CA ARG A 47 -6.88 7.36 4.51
C ARG A 47 -6.69 6.35 5.65
N PHE A 48 -5.52 5.73 5.76
CA PHE A 48 -5.17 4.81 6.86
C PHE A 48 -4.25 5.48 7.89
N MET A 49 -3.73 6.68 7.62
CA MET A 49 -2.86 7.41 8.55
C MET A 49 -3.64 8.37 9.47
N GLU A 50 -4.89 8.68 9.15
CA GLU A 50 -5.77 9.43 10.04
C GLU A 50 -6.26 8.51 11.18
N GLU A 51 -6.10 8.96 12.44
CA GLU A 51 -6.40 8.21 13.68
C GLU A 51 -7.87 7.79 13.86
N ASP A 52 -8.75 8.18 12.92
CA ASP A 52 -10.18 7.89 12.91
C ASP A 52 -10.50 7.24 11.55
N ASP A 53 -10.41 5.92 11.48
CA ASP A 53 -10.85 5.13 10.32
C ASP A 53 -12.39 5.11 10.17
N GLY A 54 -13.11 5.88 11.02
CA GLY A 54 -14.55 5.92 11.10
C GLY A 54 -15.16 4.59 11.53
N GLN A 55 -14.34 3.63 11.95
CA GLN A 55 -14.82 2.35 12.46
C GLN A 55 -15.30 2.56 13.90
N PRO A 56 -16.54 2.16 14.22
CA PRO A 56 -17.01 2.20 15.60
C PRO A 56 -16.06 1.36 16.46
N ASP A 57 -15.75 1.88 17.65
CA ASP A 57 -15.08 1.05 18.63
C ASP A 57 -15.97 -0.17 19.00
N TRP A 58 -15.36 -1.17 19.60
CA TRP A 58 -16.08 -2.36 20.03
C TRP A 58 -17.17 -2.06 21.07
N GLU A 59 -17.11 -0.95 21.82
CA GLU A 59 -18.18 -0.53 22.75
C GLU A 59 -19.40 0.01 21.98
N GLN A 60 -19.18 0.78 20.92
CA GLN A 60 -20.20 1.32 20.02
C GLN A 60 -20.88 0.20 19.23
N GLU A 61 -20.12 -0.77 18.70
CA GLU A 61 -20.70 -1.94 18.02
C GLU A 61 -21.60 -2.78 18.94
N TRP A 62 -21.20 -2.96 20.20
CA TRP A 62 -21.98 -3.72 21.18
C TRP A 62 -23.21 -2.97 21.68
N ALA A 63 -23.16 -1.63 21.73
CA ALA A 63 -24.30 -0.80 22.10
C ALA A 63 -25.44 -0.92 21.07
N ASP A 64 -25.12 -0.95 19.78
CA ASP A 64 -26.10 -1.15 18.70
C ASP A 64 -26.69 -2.57 18.69
N PHE A 65 -25.94 -3.58 19.15
CA PHE A 65 -26.41 -4.97 19.23
C PHE A 65 -27.25 -5.26 20.49
N GLY A 66 -27.16 -4.42 21.53
CA GLY A 66 -27.69 -4.66 22.87
C GLY A 66 -29.03 -4.05 23.22
N GLU A 67 -29.67 -3.27 22.33
CA GLU A 67 -31.03 -2.77 22.56
C GLU A 67 -32.11 -3.77 22.11
N GLU A 68 -32.21 -4.91 22.82
CA GLU A 68 -33.44 -5.71 22.87
C GLU A 68 -33.72 -6.05 24.34
N TYR A 69 -34.42 -5.14 25.03
CA TYR A 69 -35.12 -5.43 26.29
C TYR A 69 -36.59 -5.74 26.02
#